data_AF-A0A914DB49-F1
#
_entry.id   AF-A0A914DB49-F1
#
_cell.length_a   1.000
_cell.length_b   1.000
_cell.length_c   1.000
_cell.angle_alpha   90.00
_cell.angle_beta   90.00
_cell.angle_gamma   90.00
#
_symmetry.space_group_name_H-M   'P 1'
#
loop_
_entity.id
_entity.type
_entity.pdbx_description
1 polymer ?
#
loop_
_entity_poly.entity_id
_entity_poly.type
_entity_poly.pdbx_seq_one_letter_code
_entity_poly.pdbx_strand_id
1 'polypeptide(L)'
;MSNLEGWMVSDQILPALPKINSKEPGILMAILGIYKLAYEDDRFGISREQCAKSVLPFLVSTCVENTLNLSQFDKYIAMVHLLLEKVEKEQRNKLQQLSASEEEQRTLNFDEILDSAKTRATSPELDEL
;
A
#
# COMPACT_ATOMS: atom_id res chain seq x y z
N MET A 1 -17.28 17.60 19.72
CA MET A 1 -15.88 17.97 19.43
C MET A 1 -15.64 17.64 17.97
N SER A 2 -15.10 18.58 17.21
CA SER A 2 -14.91 18.50 15.77
C SER A 2 -13.98 17.33 15.44
N ASN A 3 -14.54 16.22 14.96
CA ASN A 3 -13.74 15.05 14.58
C ASN A 3 -13.13 15.34 13.20
N LEU A 4 -11.80 15.35 13.11
CA LEU A 4 -11.11 15.38 11.83
C LEU A 4 -11.36 14.04 11.13
N GLU A 5 -12.03 14.06 9.99
CA GLU A 5 -12.37 12.83 9.28
C GLU A 5 -11.15 12.26 8.54
N GLY A 6 -11.04 10.93 8.49
CA GLY A 6 -9.92 10.20 7.87
C GLY A 6 -9.55 10.70 6.48
N TRP A 7 -10.56 10.85 5.61
CA TRP A 7 -10.40 11.31 4.23
C TRP A 7 -9.84 12.73 4.13
N MET A 8 -10.10 13.62 5.09
CA MET A 8 -9.54 14.96 5.07
C MET A 8 -8.02 14.92 5.23
N VAL A 9 -7.53 13.99 6.06
CA VAL A 9 -6.10 13.80 6.24
C VAL A 9 -5.48 13.23 4.97
N SER A 10 -6.03 12.13 4.47
CA SER A 10 -5.50 11.41 3.31
C SER A 10 -5.53 12.25 2.03
N ASP A 11 -6.61 13.00 1.78
CA ASP A 11 -6.86 13.63 0.48
C ASP A 11 -6.53 15.12 0.45
N GLN A 12 -6.50 15.80 1.60
CA GLN A 12 -6.23 17.24 1.65
C GLN A 12 -4.93 17.56 2.37
N ILE A 13 -4.74 17.05 3.59
CA ILE A 13 -3.59 17.43 4.43
C ILE A 13 -2.30 16.83 3.88
N LEU A 14 -2.22 15.50 3.73
CA LEU A 14 -0.98 14.84 3.30
C LEU A 14 -0.50 15.30 1.92
N PRO A 15 -1.37 15.51 0.91
CA PRO A 15 -0.96 16.03 -0.40
C PRO A 15 -0.55 17.52 -0.38
N ALA A 16 -0.92 18.27 0.67
CA ALA A 16 -0.52 19.67 0.83
C ALA A 16 0.87 19.83 1.43
N LEU A 17 1.33 18.89 2.27
CA LEU A 17 2.62 18.99 2.97
C LEU A 17 3.82 19.19 2.02
N PRO A 18 3.96 18.44 0.90
CA PRO A 18 5.09 18.62 -0.02
C PRO A 18 5.10 19.98 -0.75
N LYS A 19 3.97 20.72 -0.75
CA LYS A 19 3.87 22.04 -1.39
C LYS A 19 4.46 23.15 -0.52
N ILE A 20 4.73 22.88 0.76
CA ILE A 20 5.36 23.83 1.68
C ILE A 20 6.85 23.94 1.31
N ASN A 21 7.21 25.02 0.61
CA ASN A 21 8.59 25.27 0.21
C ASN A 21 9.39 25.97 1.31
N SER A 22 9.66 25.25 2.40
CA SER A 22 10.52 25.72 3.49
C SER A 22 11.52 24.65 3.90
N LYS A 23 12.75 25.07 4.14
CA LYS A 23 13.86 24.23 4.63
C LYS A 23 14.20 24.51 6.08
N GLU A 24 13.39 25.32 6.77
CA GLU A 24 13.59 25.62 8.17
C GLU A 24 13.37 24.36 9.01
N PRO A 25 14.32 23.96 9.88
CA PRO A 25 14.20 22.72 10.64
C PRO A 25 12.92 22.60 11.47
N GLY A 26 12.42 23.71 12.02
CA GLY A 26 11.15 23.72 12.77
C GLY A 26 9.96 23.30 11.90
N ILE A 27 9.91 23.78 10.66
CA ILE A 27 8.84 23.45 9.70
C ILE A 27 8.98 22.01 9.21
N LEU A 28 10.20 21.58 8.89
CA LEU A 28 10.48 20.21 8.48
C LEU A 28 10.07 19.21 9.57
N MET A 29 10.42 19.48 10.83
CA MET A 29 10.03 18.63 11.95
C MET A 29 8.53 18.63 12.21
N ALA A 30 7.83 19.75 11.98
CA ALA A 30 6.37 19.79 12.07
C ALA A 30 5.73 18.90 10.99
N ILE A 31 6.20 18.98 9.74
CA ILE A 31 5.75 18.13 8.64
C ILE A 31 5.97 16.65 8.96
N LEU A 32 7.16 16.29 9.45
CA LEU A 32 7.47 14.92 9.86
C LEU A 32 6.52 14.43 10.97
N GLY A 33 6.21 15.29 11.95
CA GLY A 33 5.25 15.00 13.01
C GLY A 33 3.84 14.70 12.49
N ILE A 34 3.39 15.42 11.45
CA ILE A 34 2.08 15.16 10.82
C ILE A 34 2.08 13.80 10.12
N TYR A 35 3.13 13.47 9.37
CA TYR A 35 3.25 12.13 8.76
C TYR A 35 3.27 11.01 9.79
N LYS A 36 3.97 11.21 10.90
CA LYS A 36 4.00 10.25 12.00
C LYS A 36 2.61 10.04 12.61
N LEU A 37 1.91 11.12 12.92
CA LEU A 37 0.56 11.05 13.48
C LEU A 37 -0.43 10.37 12.53
N ALA A 38 -0.35 10.70 11.23
CA ALA A 38 -1.20 10.09 10.21
C ALA A 38 -0.89 8.60 9.99
N TYR A 39 0.34 8.16 10.26
CA TYR A 39 0.72 6.75 10.18
C TYR A 39 0.28 5.94 11.41
N GLU A 40 0.43 6.49 12.61
CA GLU A 40 0.13 5.80 13.88
C GLU A 40 -1.37 5.65 14.15
N ASP A 41 -2.20 6.50 13.54
CA ASP A 41 -3.65 6.45 13.71
C ASP A 41 -4.33 5.75 12.54
N ASP A 42 -4.84 4.54 12.81
CA ASP A 42 -5.55 3.71 11.83
C ASP A 42 -6.76 4.43 11.19
N ARG A 43 -7.27 5.51 11.80
CA ARG A 43 -8.37 6.32 11.26
C ARG A 43 -7.95 7.20 10.08
N PHE A 44 -6.67 7.57 9.98
CA PHE A 44 -6.15 8.48 8.96
C PHE A 44 -5.55 7.74 7.74
N GLY A 45 -5.41 6.42 7.85
CA GLY A 45 -5.30 5.48 6.73
C GLY A 45 -4.41 5.94 5.58
N ILE A 46 -3.10 6.11 5.82
CA ILE A 46 -2.16 6.33 4.71
C ILE A 46 -2.08 5.05 3.87
N SER A 47 -2.52 5.11 2.62
CA SER A 47 -2.45 3.97 1.70
C SER A 47 -1.02 3.71 1.23
N ARG A 48 -0.70 2.45 0.88
CA ARG A 48 0.52 2.05 0.16
C ARG A 48 0.80 2.95 -1.04
N GLU A 49 -0.20 3.26 -1.84
CA GLU A 49 -0.06 4.07 -3.05
C GLU A 49 0.37 5.50 -2.71
N GLN A 50 -0.22 6.11 -1.70
CA GLN A 50 0.16 7.45 -1.22
C GLN A 50 1.58 7.45 -0.65
N CYS A 51 1.93 6.43 0.14
CA CYS A 51 3.30 6.24 0.62
C CYS A 51 4.30 6.21 -0.55
N ALA A 52 4.08 5.34 -1.53
CA ALA A 52 5.01 5.10 -2.63
C ALA A 52 5.13 6.28 -3.60
N LYS A 53 4.01 6.96 -3.91
CA LYS A 53 3.96 7.99 -4.97
C LYS A 53 4.21 9.41 -4.48
N SER A 54 3.98 9.68 -3.20
CA SER A 54 4.02 11.06 -2.68
C SER A 54 4.86 11.18 -1.41
N VAL A 55 4.54 10.42 -0.37
CA VAL A 55 5.16 10.62 0.95
C VAL A 55 6.63 10.22 0.96
N LEU A 56 6.97 9.01 0.51
CA LEU A 56 8.34 8.52 0.49
C LEU A 56 9.26 9.39 -0.39
N PRO A 57 8.90 9.73 -1.65
CA PRO A 57 9.72 10.64 -2.46
C PRO A 57 10.02 11.97 -1.77
N PHE A 58 9.03 12.56 -1.11
CA PHE A 58 9.20 13.81 -0.38
C PHE A 58 10.13 13.62 0.85
N LEU A 59 9.91 12.60 1.67
CA LEU A 59 10.72 12.37 2.87
C LEU A 59 12.17 12.03 2.55
N VAL A 60 12.42 11.23 1.50
CA VAL A 60 13.77 10.88 1.03
C VAL A 60 14.50 12.12 0.49
N SER A 61 13.81 13.00 -0.24
CA SER A 61 14.39 14.27 -0.68
C SER A 61 14.70 15.18 0.51
N THR A 62 13.83 15.21 1.52
CA THR A 62 13.97 16.10 2.68
C THR A 62 15.08 15.64 3.62
N CYS A 63 15.32 14.33 3.77
CA CYS A 63 16.29 13.84 4.75
C CYS A 63 17.75 14.20 4.41
N VAL A 64 18.04 14.59 3.16
CA VAL A 64 19.37 15.04 2.73
C VAL A 64 19.57 16.55 2.82
N GLU A 65 18.61 17.29 3.37
CA GLU A 65 18.73 18.74 3.56
C GLU A 65 19.76 19.09 4.63
N ASN A 66 20.73 19.94 4.26
CA ASN A 66 21.82 20.36 5.14
C ASN A 66 21.39 21.22 6.34
N THR A 67 20.12 21.62 6.40
CA THR A 67 19.56 22.36 7.53
C THR A 67 19.25 21.44 8.71
N LEU A 68 19.15 20.13 8.49
CA LEU A 68 18.90 19.15 9.54
C LEU A 68 20.16 18.89 10.37
N ASN A 69 19.98 18.70 11.67
CA ASN A 69 20.98 18.10 12.54
C ASN A 69 20.84 16.57 12.58
N LEU A 70 21.84 15.89 13.16
CA LEU A 70 21.90 14.43 13.22
C LEU A 70 20.62 13.81 13.83
N SER A 71 20.14 14.34 14.96
CA SER A 71 18.92 13.80 15.60
C SER A 71 17.67 13.96 14.74
N GLN A 72 17.61 15.03 13.93
CA GLN A 72 16.49 15.25 13.00
C GLN A 72 16.59 14.29 11.81
N PHE A 73 17.79 14.12 11.25
CA PHE A 73 18.05 13.13 10.19
C PHE A 73 17.64 11.72 10.64
N ASP A 74 18.03 11.30 11.84
CA ASP A 74 17.71 9.97 12.38
C ASP A 74 16.19 9.73 12.44
N LYS A 75 15.42 10.77 12.80
CA LYS A 75 13.94 10.71 12.80
C LYS A 75 13.36 10.60 11.40
N TYR A 76 13.92 11.32 10.44
CA TYR A 76 13.51 11.24 9.04
C TYR A 76 13.76 9.84 8.47
N ILE A 77 14.98 9.30 8.64
CA ILE A 77 15.33 8.01 8.06
C ILE A 77 14.58 6.85 8.72
N ALA A 78 14.33 6.94 10.03
CA ALA A 78 13.47 5.98 10.72
C ALA A 78 12.04 5.97 10.13
N MET A 79 11.47 7.15 9.86
CA MET A 79 10.15 7.25 9.23
C MET A 79 10.14 6.70 7.80
N VAL A 80 11.19 6.96 7.02
CA VAL A 80 11.35 6.41 5.67
C VAL A 80 11.34 4.88 5.71
N HIS A 81 12.15 4.26 6.57
CA HIS A 81 12.18 2.79 6.70
C HIS A 81 10.83 2.21 7.09
N LEU A 82 10.15 2.85 8.06
CA LEU A 82 8.84 2.43 8.53
C LEU A 82 7.78 2.43 7.41
N LEU A 83 7.76 3.48 6.60
CA LEU A 83 6.84 3.58 5.46
C LEU A 83 7.21 2.61 4.34
N LEU A 84 8.51 2.35 4.13
CA LEU A 84 8.98 1.39 3.14
C LEU A 84 8.53 -0.03 3.49
N GLU A 85 8.67 -0.41 4.77
CA GLU A 85 8.22 -1.72 5.28
C GLU A 85 6.71 -1.91 5.10
N LYS A 86 5.90 -0.86 5.39
CA LYS A 86 4.46 -0.90 5.14
C LYS A 86 4.15 -1.15 3.65
N VAL A 87 4.79 -0.40 2.75
CA VAL A 87 4.61 -0.56 1.30
C VAL A 87 4.98 -1.96 0.85
N GLU A 88 6.12 -2.48 1.33
CA GLU A 88 6.57 -3.84 1.01
C GLU A 88 5.55 -4.88 1.49
N LYS A 89 5.15 -4.83 2.76
CA LYS A 89 4.21 -5.79 3.37
C LYS A 89 2.87 -5.78 2.64
N GLU A 90 2.30 -4.61 2.41
CA GLU A 90 1.00 -4.49 1.74
C GLU A 90 1.07 -4.95 0.28
N GLN A 91 2.15 -4.61 -0.44
CA GLN A 91 2.31 -5.05 -1.82
C GLN A 91 2.50 -6.57 -1.91
N ARG A 92 3.31 -7.16 -1.02
CA ARG A 92 3.56 -8.61 -0.97
C ARG A 92 2.25 -9.36 -0.71
N ASN A 93 1.50 -8.93 0.30
CA ASN A 93 0.20 -9.52 0.63
C ASN A 93 -0.78 -9.42 -0.54
N LYS A 94 -0.81 -8.28 -1.24
CA LYS A 94 -1.71 -8.10 -2.39
C LYS A 94 -1.35 -9.04 -3.54
N LEU A 95 -0.06 -9.20 -3.85
CA LEU A 95 0.40 -10.10 -4.91
C LEU A 95 0.14 -11.57 -4.56
N GLN A 96 0.37 -11.97 -3.30
CA GLN A 96 0.06 -13.33 -2.85
C GLN A 96 -1.42 -13.67 -2.97
N GLN A 97 -2.30 -12.72 -2.61
CA GLN A 97 -3.75 -12.90 -2.77
C GLN A 97 -4.14 -13.05 -4.24
N LEU A 98 -3.57 -12.23 -5.14
CA LEU A 98 -3.85 -12.32 -6.58
C LEU A 98 -3.41 -13.68 -7.14
N SER A 99 -2.21 -14.15 -6.79
CA SER A 99 -1.72 -15.47 -7.24
C SER A 99 -2.58 -16.62 -6.72
N ALA A 100 -3.03 -16.57 -5.46
CA ALA A 100 -3.91 -17.60 -4.91
C ALA A 100 -5.27 -17.64 -5.63
N SER A 101 -5.85 -16.48 -5.92
CA SER A 101 -7.11 -16.40 -6.68
C SER A 101 -6.98 -16.92 -8.11
N GLU A 102 -5.85 -16.69 -8.78
CA GLU A 102 -5.57 -17.24 -10.12
C GLU A 102 -5.44 -18.77 -10.10
N GLU A 103 -4.79 -19.33 -9.08
CA GLU A 103 -4.64 -20.78 -8.91
C GLU A 103 -5.98 -21.46 -8.62
N GLU A 104 -6.80 -20.87 -7.75
CA GLU A 104 -8.14 -21.36 -7.42
C GLU A 104 -9.06 -21.37 -8.66
N GLN A 105 -9.07 -20.28 -9.45
CA GLN A 105 -9.79 -20.24 -10.73
C GLN A 105 -9.30 -21.30 -11.73
N ARG A 106 -7.98 -21.56 -11.77
CA ARG A 106 -7.41 -22.57 -12.65
C ARG A 106 -7.80 -23.99 -12.24
N THR A 107 -7.87 -24.27 -10.94
CA THR A 107 -8.32 -25.58 -10.42
C THR A 107 -9.79 -25.85 -10.74
N LEU A 108 -10.68 -24.87 -10.54
CA LEU A 108 -12.10 -24.98 -10.87
C LEU A 108 -12.32 -25.26 -12.37
N ASN A 109 -11.62 -24.53 -13.24
CA ASN A 109 -11.68 -24.76 -14.69
C ASN A 109 -11.19 -26.17 -15.08
N PHE A 110 -10.15 -26.69 -14.41
CA PHE A 110 -9.65 -28.04 -14.69
C PHE A 110 -10.65 -29.11 -14.28
N ASP A 111 -11.27 -28.98 -13.10
CA ASP A 111 -12.27 -29.92 -12.61
C ASP A 111 -13.53 -29.93 -13.51
N GLU A 112 -14.00 -28.77 -13.98
CA GLU A 112 -15.11 -28.68 -14.94
C GLU A 112 -14.79 -29.37 -16.28
N ILE A 113 -13.56 -29.22 -16.77
CA ILE A 113 -13.10 -29.91 -17.99
C ILE A 113 -13.02 -31.42 -17.75
N LEU A 114 -12.54 -31.85 -16.58
CA LEU A 114 -12.43 -33.27 -16.24
C LEU A 114 -13.82 -33.92 -16.14
N ASP A 115 -14.78 -33.24 -15.52
CA ASP A 115 -16.13 -33.75 -15.30
C ASP A 115 -16.92 -33.82 -16.62
N SER A 116 -16.75 -32.82 -17.50
CA SER A 116 -17.32 -32.85 -18.85
C SER A 116 -16.72 -33.94 -19.75
N ALA A 117 -15.40 -34.20 -19.63
CA ALA A 117 -14.75 -35.31 -20.32
C ALA A 117 -15.23 -36.68 -19.82
N LYS A 118 -15.43 -36.83 -18.51
CA LYS A 118 -15.94 -38.04 -17.88
C LYS A 118 -17.38 -38.33 -18.31
N THR A 119 -18.24 -37.30 -18.31
CA THR A 119 -19.64 -37.39 -18.75
C THR A 119 -19.74 -37.87 -20.21
N ARG A 120 -18.83 -37.42 -21.09
CA ARG A 120 -18.78 -37.82 -22.50
C ARG A 120 -18.26 -39.25 -22.71
N ALA A 121 -17.44 -39.78 -21.80
CA ALA A 121 -16.91 -41.15 -21.87
C ALA A 121 -17.89 -42.22 -21.34
N THR A 122 -18.87 -41.85 -20.51
CA THR A 122 -19.88 -42.76 -19.92
C THR A 122 -21.12 -43.00 -20.78
N SER A 123 -21.20 -42.45 -22.00
CA SER A 123 -22.20 -42.87 -23.00
C SER A 123 -21.56 -43.85 -23.99
N PRO A 124 -21.48 -45.16 -23.67
CA PRO A 124 -21.29 -46.16 -24.70
C PRO A 124 -22.57 -46.25 -25.53
N GLU A 125 -22.38 -46.43 -26.84
CA GLU A 125 -23.36 -46.83 -27.84
C GLU A 125 -24.55 -47.61 -27.24
N LEU A 126 -25.75 -47.06 -27.36
CA LEU A 126 -26.96 -47.86 -27.43
C LEU A 126 -27.49 -47.80 -28.87
N ASP A 127 -27.24 -48.92 -29.53
CA ASP A 127 -28.00 -49.56 -30.60
C ASP A 127 -27.88 -49.02 -32.04
N GLU A 128 -26.97 -49.65 -32.79
CA GLU A 128 -27.34 -50.31 -34.04
C GLU A 128 -28.65 -51.12 -33.83
N LEU A 129 -29.73 -50.75 -34.55
CA LEU A 129 -30.64 -51.62 -35.32
C LEU A 129 -31.77 -50.80 -35.96
#